data_AF-A0A3D4I2W7-F1
#
_entry.id   AF-A0A3D4I2W7-F1
#
_cell.length_a   1.000
_cell.length_b   1.000
_cell.length_c   1.000
_cell.angle_alpha   90.00
_cell.angle_beta   90.00
_cell.angle_gamma   90.00
#
_symmetry.space_group_name_H-M   'P 1'
#
loop_
_entity.id
_entity.type
_entity.pdbx_description
1 polymer ?
#
loop_
_entity_poly.entity_id
_entity_poly.type
_entity_poly.pdbx_seq_one_letter_code
_entity_poly.pdbx_strand_id
1 'polypeptide(L)'
;MEYKTQMEAARNGIKTKELIQVAKDEDMPADELLALVASGQTVIPANINHKALHPHGIGKGLKTKINVNLGVSGDCADYSQEMEKVRLAEKYGAEAIMDLSNYGKTSAFRKKLIASSPAAIGTVPVYDAVGYFEKDLKNITAGDFLEIVRAHAREGVDFMTIHA
;
A
#
# COMPACT_ATOMS: atom_id res chain seq x y z
N MET A 1 21.65 2.71 -3.73
CA MET A 1 20.49 3.61 -3.59
C MET A 1 20.84 4.63 -2.54
N GLU A 2 20.79 5.92 -2.87
CA GLU A 2 21.13 7.05 -1.98
C GLU A 2 20.05 7.31 -0.91
N TYR A 3 18.89 6.65 -0.99
CA TYR A 3 17.78 6.75 -0.04
C TYR A 3 16.98 5.44 -0.01
N LYS A 4 16.18 5.23 1.03
CA LYS A 4 15.27 4.07 1.20
C LYS A 4 13.80 4.45 1.14
N THR A 5 13.45 5.68 1.47
CA THR A 5 12.06 6.17 1.50
C THR A 5 11.92 7.50 0.78
N GLN A 6 10.69 7.84 0.37
CA GLN A 6 10.38 9.14 -0.24
C GLN A 6 10.65 10.30 0.72
N MET A 7 10.40 10.12 2.02
CA MET A 7 10.70 11.13 3.04
C MET A 7 12.21 11.36 3.22
N GLU A 8 13.01 10.29 3.22
CA GLU A 8 14.47 10.39 3.28
C GLU A 8 15.03 11.08 2.03
N ALA A 9 14.55 10.70 0.84
CA ALA A 9 14.91 11.37 -0.42
C ALA A 9 14.60 12.87 -0.35
N ALA A 10 13.39 13.22 0.12
CA ALA A 10 12.97 14.61 0.22
C ALA A 10 13.81 15.43 1.21
N ARG A 11 14.17 14.86 2.37
CA ARG A 11 15.08 15.50 3.34
C ARG A 11 16.49 15.71 2.78
N ASN A 12 16.91 14.87 1.85
CA ASN A 12 18.18 15.03 1.12
C ASN A 12 18.05 15.96 -0.11
N GLY A 13 16.90 16.60 -0.33
CA GLY A 13 16.66 17.49 -1.46
C GLY A 13 16.45 16.78 -2.80
N ILE A 14 16.25 15.45 -2.79
CA ILE A 14 16.15 14.64 -4.00
C ILE A 14 14.70 14.60 -4.47
N LYS A 15 14.44 15.12 -5.68
CA LYS A 15 13.15 15.01 -6.37
C LYS A 15 13.09 13.66 -7.10
N THR A 16 12.51 12.66 -6.45
CA THR A 16 12.33 11.31 -7.01
C THR A 16 11.36 11.33 -8.20
N LYS A 17 11.38 10.27 -9.01
CA LYS A 17 10.43 10.13 -10.12
C LYS A 17 8.98 10.09 -9.63
N GLU A 18 8.73 9.49 -8.46
CA GLU A 18 7.40 9.40 -7.86
C GLU A 18 6.92 10.78 -7.42
N LEU A 19 7.78 11.56 -6.77
CA LEU A 19 7.45 12.93 -6.37
C LEU A 19 7.16 13.82 -7.57
N ILE A 20 7.96 13.74 -8.64
CA ILE A 20 7.71 14.49 -9.88
C ILE A 20 6.38 14.11 -10.52
N GLN A 21 6.03 12.82 -10.53
CA GLN A 21 4.75 12.36 -11.05
C GLN A 21 3.58 12.90 -10.21
N VAL A 22 3.65 12.81 -8.88
CA VAL A 22 2.62 13.35 -7.98
C VAL A 22 2.48 14.86 -8.13
N ALA A 23 3.59 15.60 -8.19
CA ALA A 23 3.60 17.05 -8.39
C ALA A 23 2.86 17.44 -9.68
N LYS A 24 3.09 16.67 -10.76
CA LYS A 24 2.40 16.87 -12.05
C LYS A 24 0.90 16.58 -11.96
N ASP A 25 0.51 15.48 -11.33
CA ASP A 25 -0.92 15.07 -11.25
C ASP A 25 -1.76 15.99 -10.36
N GLU A 26 -1.10 16.63 -9.39
CA GLU A 26 -1.69 17.58 -8.45
C GLU A 26 -1.56 19.05 -8.89
N ASP A 27 -0.91 19.32 -10.02
CA ASP A 27 -0.60 20.67 -10.51
C ASP A 27 0.11 21.54 -9.45
N MET A 28 1.07 20.94 -8.74
CA MET A 28 1.82 21.55 -7.64
C MET A 28 3.32 21.65 -8.01
N PRO A 29 4.01 22.76 -7.68
CA PRO A 29 5.45 22.84 -7.85
C PRO A 29 6.18 21.74 -7.07
N ALA A 30 7.11 21.04 -7.74
CA ALA A 30 7.83 19.92 -7.12
C ALA A 30 8.61 20.32 -5.85
N ASP A 31 9.13 21.55 -5.78
CA ASP A 31 9.82 22.06 -4.57
C ASP A 31 8.87 22.22 -3.38
N GLU A 32 7.61 22.60 -3.63
CA GLU A 32 6.59 22.70 -2.58
C GLU A 32 6.24 21.31 -2.06
N LEU A 33 5.96 20.36 -2.96
CA LEU A 33 5.69 18.97 -2.59
C LEU A 33 6.87 18.34 -1.84
N LEU A 34 8.11 18.61 -2.27
CA LEU A 34 9.33 18.15 -1.61
C LEU A 34 9.39 18.59 -0.14
N ALA A 35 9.06 19.86 0.14
CA ALA A 35 9.03 20.37 1.50
C ALA A 35 7.94 19.70 2.36
N LEU A 36 6.76 19.42 1.78
CA LEU A 36 5.67 18.72 2.47
C LEU A 36 6.04 17.26 2.78
N VAL A 37 6.69 16.57 1.83
CA VAL A 37 7.17 15.20 2.04
C VAL A 37 8.31 15.15 3.06
N ALA A 38 9.27 16.08 3.01
CA ALA A 38 10.38 16.14 3.96
C ALA A 38 9.93 16.41 5.40
N SER A 39 8.91 17.25 5.56
CA SER A 39 8.29 17.58 6.86
C SER A 39 7.28 16.55 7.36
N GLY A 40 6.89 15.59 6.52
CA GLY A 40 5.91 14.55 6.87
C GLY A 40 4.45 15.01 6.85
N GLN A 41 4.15 16.16 6.25
CA GLN A 41 2.77 16.63 6.04
C GLN A 41 2.09 15.94 4.85
N THR A 42 2.89 15.33 3.97
CA THR A 42 2.44 14.52 2.84
C THR A 42 3.28 13.26 2.72
N VAL A 43 2.66 12.15 2.36
CA VAL A 43 3.33 10.87 2.10
C VAL A 43 3.09 10.40 0.68
N ILE A 44 4.02 9.61 0.15
CA ILE A 44 3.87 8.93 -1.15
C ILE A 44 4.16 7.44 -0.89
N PRO A 45 3.12 6.60 -0.67
CA PRO A 45 3.27 5.17 -0.52
C PRO A 45 3.76 4.57 -1.84
N ALA A 46 5.01 4.10 -1.85
CA ALA A 46 5.66 3.60 -3.06
C ALA A 46 6.70 2.53 -2.71
N ASN A 47 6.22 1.32 -2.43
CA ASN A 47 7.11 0.21 -2.20
C ASN A 47 7.88 -0.10 -3.48
N ILE A 48 9.21 -0.26 -3.36
CA ILE A 48 10.10 -0.53 -4.49
C ILE A 48 9.73 -1.80 -5.27
N ASN A 49 8.99 -2.74 -4.68
CA ASN A 49 8.57 -3.97 -5.33
C ASN A 49 7.25 -3.83 -6.11
N HIS A 50 6.48 -2.76 -5.88
CA HIS A 50 5.23 -2.52 -6.59
C HIS A 50 5.49 -1.85 -7.94
N LYS A 51 5.66 -2.65 -9.00
CA LYS A 51 6.07 -2.15 -10.31
C LYS A 51 4.94 -1.56 -11.16
N ALA A 52 3.70 -1.93 -10.89
CA ALA A 52 2.51 -1.44 -11.59
C ALA A 52 2.02 -0.07 -11.06
N LEU A 53 2.52 0.35 -9.89
CA LEU A 53 2.08 1.55 -9.17
C LEU A 53 2.12 2.83 -10.02
N HIS A 54 1.00 3.54 -10.03
CA HIS A 54 0.93 4.97 -10.31
C HIS A 54 0.98 5.72 -8.97
N PRO A 55 2.06 6.44 -8.66
CA PRO A 55 2.24 7.02 -7.33
C PRO A 55 1.25 8.18 -7.09
N HIS A 56 0.64 8.19 -5.91
CA HIS A 56 -0.22 9.27 -5.44
C HIS A 56 0.31 9.86 -4.12
N GLY A 57 0.22 11.18 -3.98
CA GLY A 57 0.50 11.86 -2.72
C GLY A 57 -0.74 11.92 -1.83
N ILE A 58 -0.56 11.71 -0.53
CA ILE A 58 -1.63 11.80 0.48
C ILE A 58 -1.19 12.81 1.54
N GLY A 59 -1.88 13.93 1.65
CA GLY A 59 -1.55 14.95 2.64
C GLY A 59 -2.02 16.36 2.30
N LYS A 60 -1.43 17.32 2.99
CA LYS A 60 -1.81 18.74 2.92
C LYS A 60 -1.65 19.30 1.49
N GLY A 61 -2.64 20.09 1.05
CA GLY A 61 -2.59 20.81 -0.23
C GLY A 61 -2.87 19.97 -1.47
N LEU A 62 -3.02 18.65 -1.33
CA LEU A 62 -3.37 17.74 -2.43
C LEU A 62 -4.86 17.47 -2.47
N LYS A 63 -5.38 16.99 -3.61
CA LYS A 63 -6.78 16.55 -3.73
C LYS A 63 -7.06 15.42 -2.74
N THR A 64 -8.29 15.33 -2.24
CA THR A 64 -8.75 14.20 -1.42
C THR A 64 -8.60 12.89 -2.19
N LYS A 65 -8.09 11.85 -1.52
CA LYS A 65 -7.86 10.51 -2.08
C LYS A 65 -8.88 9.53 -1.53
N ILE A 66 -9.26 8.53 -2.31
CA ILE A 66 -10.22 7.51 -1.93
C ILE A 66 -9.53 6.15 -1.84
N ASN A 67 -9.86 5.42 -0.79
CA ASN A 67 -9.43 4.04 -0.59
C ASN A 67 -10.62 3.08 -0.71
N VAL A 68 -10.43 1.98 -1.45
CA VAL A 68 -11.41 0.89 -1.55
C VAL A 68 -10.93 -0.33 -0.79
N ASN A 69 -11.77 -0.86 0.10
CA ASN A 69 -11.51 -2.11 0.81
C ASN A 69 -12.11 -3.29 0.05
N LEU A 70 -11.32 -4.34 -0.11
CA LEU A 70 -11.73 -5.61 -0.70
C LEU A 70 -10.98 -6.77 -0.05
N GLY A 71 -11.31 -8.00 -0.40
CA GLY A 71 -10.61 -9.16 0.14
C GLY A 71 -11.45 -10.43 0.14
N VAL A 72 -10.74 -11.55 0.13
CA VAL A 72 -11.28 -12.91 0.20
C VAL A 72 -11.64 -13.24 1.64
N SER A 73 -12.88 -13.69 1.87
CA SER A 73 -13.37 -14.12 3.18
C SER A 73 -13.84 -15.58 3.16
N GLY A 74 -14.09 -16.14 4.34
CA GLY A 74 -14.63 -17.50 4.48
C GLY A 74 -16.02 -17.68 3.86
N ASP A 75 -16.81 -16.60 3.82
CA ASP A 75 -18.16 -16.61 3.25
C ASP A 75 -18.16 -16.46 1.72
N CYS A 76 -17.14 -15.80 1.17
CA CYS A 76 -17.00 -15.57 -0.26
C CYS A 76 -15.52 -15.68 -0.69
N ALA A 77 -15.12 -16.90 -1.08
CA ALA A 77 -13.75 -17.23 -1.44
C ALA A 77 -13.47 -17.16 -2.97
N ASP A 78 -14.13 -16.25 -3.70
CA ASP A 78 -14.02 -16.16 -5.16
C ASP A 78 -13.04 -15.06 -5.61
N TYR A 79 -11.85 -15.50 -6.04
CA TYR A 79 -10.78 -14.62 -6.51
C TYR A 79 -11.16 -13.86 -7.78
N SER A 80 -12.05 -14.41 -8.61
CA SER A 80 -12.47 -13.75 -9.85
C SER A 80 -13.39 -12.57 -9.54
N GLN A 81 -14.28 -12.72 -8.56
CA GLN A 81 -15.15 -11.65 -8.08
C GLN A 81 -14.36 -10.55 -7.36
N GLU A 82 -13.37 -10.91 -6.53
CA GLU A 82 -12.51 -9.90 -5.90
C GLU A 82 -11.70 -9.11 -6.94
N MET A 83 -11.17 -9.76 -7.99
CA MET A 83 -10.51 -9.04 -9.08
C MET A 83 -11.47 -8.15 -9.88
N GLU A 84 -12.77 -8.46 -9.94
CA GLU A 84 -13.74 -7.58 -10.57
C GLU A 84 -13.99 -6.32 -9.73
N LYS A 85 -13.99 -6.44 -8.40
CA LYS A 85 -14.02 -5.28 -7.49
C LYS A 85 -12.80 -4.39 -7.68
N VAL A 86 -11.61 -4.98 -7.86
CA VAL A 86 -10.37 -4.25 -8.20
C VAL A 86 -10.57 -3.43 -9.47
N ARG A 87 -11.03 -4.06 -10.57
CA ARG A 87 -11.27 -3.36 -11.84
C ARG A 87 -12.30 -2.24 -11.71
N LEU A 88 -13.35 -2.43 -10.91
CA LEU A 88 -14.35 -1.40 -10.65
C LEU A 88 -13.75 -0.23 -9.87
N ALA A 89 -12.95 -0.51 -8.83
CA ALA A 89 -12.25 0.53 -8.06
C ALA A 89 -11.34 1.37 -8.95
N GLU A 90 -10.52 0.71 -9.78
CA GLU A 90 -9.64 1.37 -10.76
C GLU A 90 -10.43 2.18 -11.79
N LYS A 91 -11.51 1.60 -12.34
CA LYS A 91 -12.37 2.27 -13.34
C LYS A 91 -12.97 3.57 -12.81
N TYR A 92 -13.31 3.62 -11.53
CA TYR A 92 -13.87 4.81 -10.88
C TYR A 92 -12.81 5.68 -10.19
N GLY A 93 -11.52 5.37 -10.37
CA GLY A 93 -10.41 6.24 -9.99
C GLY A 93 -9.98 6.14 -8.53
N ALA A 94 -10.16 5.00 -7.86
CA ALA A 94 -9.61 4.79 -6.53
C ALA A 94 -8.06 4.81 -6.56
N GLU A 95 -7.44 5.67 -5.75
CA GLU A 95 -5.98 5.81 -5.69
C GLU A 95 -5.31 4.80 -4.76
N ALA A 96 -6.09 4.20 -3.85
CA ALA A 96 -5.63 3.16 -2.95
C ALA A 96 -6.64 2.01 -2.85
N ILE A 97 -6.10 0.81 -2.67
CA ILE A 97 -6.87 -0.40 -2.42
C ILE A 97 -6.26 -1.09 -1.19
N MET A 98 -7.10 -1.47 -0.23
CA MET A 98 -6.66 -2.35 0.86
C MET A 98 -7.13 -3.78 0.60
N ASP A 99 -6.17 -4.70 0.59
CA ASP A 99 -6.42 -6.13 0.68
C ASP A 99 -6.63 -6.52 2.15
N LEU A 100 -7.88 -6.78 2.49
CA LEU A 100 -8.35 -7.24 3.80
C LEU A 100 -8.69 -8.73 3.80
N SER A 101 -8.15 -9.49 2.84
CA SER A 101 -8.34 -10.94 2.80
C SER A 101 -7.93 -11.59 4.11
N ASN A 102 -8.74 -12.52 4.61
CA ASN A 102 -8.51 -13.21 5.88
C ASN A 102 -8.74 -14.73 5.79
N TYR A 103 -8.99 -15.26 4.59
CA TYR A 103 -9.31 -16.66 4.37
C TYR A 103 -8.57 -17.23 3.15
N GLY A 104 -8.07 -18.46 3.27
CA GLY A 104 -7.33 -19.15 2.23
C GLY A 104 -5.93 -18.57 1.97
N LYS A 105 -5.42 -18.75 0.74
CA LYS A 105 -4.06 -18.32 0.35
C LYS A 105 -4.00 -16.82 -0.01
N THR A 106 -4.16 -15.94 0.97
CA THR A 106 -4.20 -14.47 0.82
C THR A 106 -3.01 -13.90 0.00
N SER A 107 -1.80 -14.44 0.21
CA SER A 107 -0.58 -14.07 -0.55
C SER A 107 -0.74 -14.21 -2.08
N ALA A 108 -1.48 -15.21 -2.57
CA ALA A 108 -1.64 -15.42 -4.01
C ALA A 108 -2.50 -14.32 -4.65
N PHE A 109 -3.59 -13.95 -3.99
CA PHE A 109 -4.43 -12.83 -4.42
C PHE A 109 -3.64 -11.52 -4.37
N ARG A 110 -3.00 -11.23 -3.23
CA ARG A 110 -2.21 -10.01 -3.02
C ARG A 110 -1.10 -9.80 -4.04
N LYS A 111 -0.33 -10.85 -4.36
CA LYS A 111 0.70 -10.78 -5.40
C LYS A 111 0.12 -10.46 -6.77
N LYS A 112 -1.03 -11.03 -7.11
CA LYS A 112 -1.71 -10.74 -8.38
C LYS A 112 -2.24 -9.31 -8.41
N LEU A 113 -2.81 -8.84 -7.31
CA LEU A 113 -3.26 -7.47 -7.13
C LEU A 113 -2.10 -6.48 -7.34
N ILE A 114 -1.01 -6.62 -6.58
CA ILE A 114 0.19 -5.77 -6.69
C ILE A 114 0.85 -5.84 -8.08
N ALA A 115 0.79 -6.99 -8.75
CA ALA A 115 1.36 -7.13 -10.08
C ALA A 115 0.56 -6.38 -11.18
N SER A 116 -0.71 -6.04 -10.93
CA SER A 116 -1.61 -5.51 -11.97
C SER A 116 -2.23 -4.16 -11.65
N SER A 117 -2.39 -3.79 -10.38
CA SER A 117 -3.07 -2.57 -9.96
C SER A 117 -2.14 -1.35 -10.01
N PRO A 118 -2.56 -0.22 -10.58
CA PRO A 118 -1.84 1.04 -10.45
C PRO A 118 -2.10 1.74 -9.11
N ALA A 119 -3.17 1.38 -8.38
CA ALA A 119 -3.49 1.97 -7.08
C ALA A 119 -2.54 1.47 -5.99
N ALA A 120 -2.23 2.31 -4.99
CA ALA A 120 -1.40 1.92 -3.85
C ALA A 120 -2.07 0.80 -3.04
N ILE A 121 -1.31 -0.24 -2.69
CA ILE A 121 -1.84 -1.42 -1.99
C ILE A 121 -1.55 -1.36 -0.50
N GLY A 122 -2.61 -1.37 0.29
CA GLY A 122 -2.56 -1.47 1.74
C GLY A 122 -2.94 -2.85 2.26
N THR A 123 -2.46 -3.19 3.46
CA THR A 123 -2.88 -4.40 4.17
C THR A 123 -2.99 -4.17 5.68
N VAL A 124 -3.59 -5.15 6.36
CA VAL A 124 -3.63 -5.24 7.83
C VAL A 124 -2.90 -6.53 8.25
N PRO A 125 -1.57 -6.49 8.52
CA PRO A 125 -0.78 -7.71 8.71
C PRO A 125 -1.28 -8.66 9.81
N VAL A 126 -2.03 -8.17 10.81
CA VAL A 126 -2.56 -9.03 11.88
C VAL A 126 -3.60 -10.04 11.35
N TYR A 127 -4.34 -9.74 10.27
CA TYR A 127 -5.30 -10.68 9.70
C TYR A 127 -4.60 -11.90 9.11
N ASP A 128 -3.49 -11.68 8.40
CA ASP A 128 -2.64 -12.77 7.92
C ASP A 128 -1.95 -13.49 9.09
N ALA A 129 -1.50 -12.80 10.15
CA ALA A 129 -0.85 -13.46 11.28
C ALA A 129 -1.75 -14.48 12.00
N VAL A 130 -3.04 -14.18 12.16
CA VAL A 130 -4.02 -15.10 12.78
C VAL A 130 -4.28 -16.31 11.87
N GLY A 131 -4.44 -16.10 10.56
CA GLY A 131 -4.70 -17.19 9.62
C GLY A 131 -3.47 -18.02 9.25
N TYR A 132 -2.27 -17.43 9.25
CA TYR A 132 -1.05 -18.03 8.72
C TYR A 132 -0.37 -19.00 9.70
N PHE A 133 -0.39 -18.68 11.00
CA PHE A 133 0.31 -19.50 11.99
C PHE A 133 -0.55 -20.58 12.63
N GLU A 134 -1.87 -20.62 12.35
CA GLU A 134 -2.85 -21.45 13.07
C GLU A 134 -2.70 -21.36 14.60
N LYS A 135 -2.18 -20.23 15.08
CA LYS A 135 -1.96 -19.93 16.50
C LYS A 135 -3.14 -19.13 17.02
N ASP A 136 -3.56 -19.42 18.24
CA ASP A 136 -4.40 -18.48 18.98
C ASP A 136 -3.72 -17.10 19.01
N LEU A 137 -4.51 -16.03 18.91
CA LEU A 137 -4.01 -14.63 18.93
C LEU A 137 -3.07 -14.37 20.13
N LYS A 138 -3.38 -14.95 21.30
CA LYS A 138 -2.57 -14.83 22.53
C LYS A 138 -1.16 -15.42 22.42
N ASN A 139 -0.93 -16.30 21.45
CA ASN A 139 0.34 -17.00 21.22
C ASN A 139 1.14 -16.37 20.06
N ILE A 140 0.61 -15.34 19.38
CA ILE A 140 1.34 -14.60 18.35
C ILE A 140 2.37 -13.72 19.04
N THR A 141 3.64 -13.95 18.72
CA THR A 141 4.76 -13.16 19.25
C THR A 141 5.04 -11.94 18.36
N ALA A 142 5.80 -10.98 18.88
CA ALA A 142 6.31 -9.87 18.07
C ALA A 142 7.18 -10.35 16.90
N GLY A 143 7.91 -11.46 17.08
CA GLY A 143 8.70 -12.08 16.01
C GLY A 143 7.81 -12.59 14.88
N ASP A 144 6.76 -13.34 15.22
CA ASP A 144 5.77 -13.84 14.26
C ASP A 144 5.15 -12.69 13.45
N PHE A 145 4.74 -11.60 14.13
CA PHE A 145 4.16 -10.43 13.46
C PHE A 145 5.14 -9.76 12.50
N LEU A 146 6.41 -9.57 12.91
CA LEU A 146 7.44 -8.98 12.06
C LEU A 146 7.79 -9.85 10.84
N GLU A 147 7.62 -11.17 10.91
CA GLU A 147 7.75 -12.04 9.74
C GLU A 147 6.66 -11.77 8.70
N ILE A 148 5.40 -11.58 9.13
CA ILE A 148 4.29 -11.23 8.23
C ILE A 148 4.49 -9.85 7.62
N VAL A 149 4.84 -8.85 8.43
CA VAL A 149 5.19 -7.50 7.94
C VAL A 149 6.29 -7.58 6.87
N ARG A 150 7.33 -8.38 7.12
CA ARG A 150 8.42 -8.56 6.14
C ARG A 150 7.95 -9.26 4.86
N ALA A 151 7.05 -10.24 4.96
CA ALA A 151 6.47 -10.91 3.80
C ALA A 151 5.69 -9.91 2.93
N HIS A 152 4.80 -9.10 3.53
CA HIS A 152 4.01 -8.09 2.82
C HIS A 152 4.91 -7.05 2.14
N ALA A 153 5.95 -6.58 2.84
CA ALA A 153 6.91 -5.63 2.27
C ALA A 153 7.67 -6.21 1.06
N ARG A 154 8.02 -7.50 1.09
CA ARG A 154 8.67 -8.19 -0.05
C ARG A 154 7.72 -8.39 -1.23
N GLU A 155 6.43 -8.58 -0.96
CA GLU A 155 5.40 -8.73 -2.00
C GLU A 155 5.08 -7.41 -2.71
N GLY A 156 5.35 -6.27 -2.06
CA GLY A 156 5.16 -4.94 -2.65
C GLY A 156 4.01 -4.15 -2.03
N VAL A 157 3.56 -4.51 -0.83
CA VAL A 157 2.57 -3.69 -0.11
C VAL A 157 3.14 -2.30 0.18
N ASP A 158 2.41 -1.25 -0.19
CA ASP A 158 2.84 0.15 -0.11
C ASP A 158 2.66 0.75 1.29
N PHE A 159 1.62 0.33 2.00
CA PHE A 159 1.37 0.76 3.38
C PHE A 159 0.73 -0.34 4.22
N MET A 160 0.91 -0.26 5.54
CA MET A 160 0.39 -1.25 6.48
C MET A 160 -0.32 -0.53 7.62
N THR A 161 -1.53 -0.98 7.92
CA THR A 161 -2.24 -0.56 9.12
C THR A 161 -1.78 -1.43 10.29
N ILE A 162 -1.12 -0.80 11.26
CA ILE A 162 -0.61 -1.44 12.47
C ILE A 162 -1.27 -0.76 13.68
N HIS A 163 -1.90 -1.56 14.52
CA HIS A 163 -2.52 -1.12 15.78
C HIS A 163 -1.49 -1.27 16.90
N ALA A 164 -0.62 -0.26 17.04
CA ALA A 164 0.54 -0.27 17.94
C ALA A 164 0.24 0.28 19.33
#